data_AF-A0A9D7X8B3-F1
#
_entry.id   AF-A0A9D7X8B3-F1
#
_cell.length_a   1.000
_cell.length_b   1.000
_cell.length_c   1.000
_cell.angle_alpha   90.00
_cell.angle_beta   90.00
_cell.angle_gamma   90.00
#
_symmetry.space_group_name_H-M   'P 1'
#
loop_
_entity.id
_entity.type
_entity.pdbx_description
1 polymer ?
#
loop_
_entity_poly.entity_id
_entity_poly.type
_entity_poly.pdbx_seq_one_letter_code
_entity_poly.pdbx_strand_id
1 'polypeptide(L)'
;MYGICLRFAGETVEAQDLLQEGFIKTFQKLRSYRSEGSFEGWIRRIFINTAINVKRREMKFNVNKDIDQDHHPEDAEADALSRLSQQELLDMIHQLPLGYRTVFNLYVIEGYKHREIGKMLKISENTSKSQLSGARKSLRMLLNKQGYDHGRDR
;
A
#
# COMPACT_ATOMS: atom_id res chain seq x y z
N MET A 1 6.05 -12.44 -4.24
CA MET A 1 4.68 -12.50 -3.67
C MET A 1 4.64 -12.25 -2.17
N TYR A 2 5.46 -12.92 -1.34
CA TYR A 2 5.45 -12.68 0.11
C TYR A 2 5.70 -11.23 0.53
N GLY A 3 6.60 -10.52 -0.16
CA GLY A 3 6.78 -9.07 0.05
C GLY A 3 5.52 -8.23 -0.20
N ILE A 4 4.61 -8.66 -1.09
CA ILE A 4 3.30 -8.00 -1.25
C ILE A 4 2.48 -8.22 0.03
N CYS A 5 2.40 -9.46 0.51
CA CYS A 5 1.67 -9.80 1.72
C CYS A 5 2.18 -9.01 2.93
N LEU A 6 3.50 -8.94 3.12
CA LEU A 6 4.13 -8.17 4.21
C LEU A 6 3.70 -6.71 4.18
N ARG A 7 3.64 -6.05 3.02
CA ARG A 7 3.22 -4.64 2.94
C ARG A 7 1.78 -4.38 3.37
N PHE A 8 0.87 -5.35 3.18
CA PHE A 8 -0.54 -5.21 3.53
C PHE A 8 -0.87 -5.75 4.92
N ALA A 9 -0.10 -6.73 5.41
CA ALA A 9 -0.32 -7.35 6.71
C ALA A 9 0.10 -6.43 7.86
N GLY A 10 -0.59 -6.55 9.00
CA GLY A 10 -0.18 -5.96 10.29
C GLY A 10 0.91 -6.76 10.99
N GLU A 11 1.00 -8.07 10.73
CA GLU A 11 1.95 -8.97 11.37
C GLU A 11 2.35 -10.12 10.44
N THR A 12 3.40 -10.85 10.82
CA THR A 12 3.97 -11.94 10.02
C THR A 12 2.98 -13.09 9.78
N VAL A 13 2.18 -13.43 10.79
CA VAL A 13 1.16 -14.50 10.70
C VAL A 13 0.13 -14.15 9.64
N GLU A 14 -0.41 -12.93 9.69
CA GLU A 14 -1.33 -12.45 8.67
C GLU A 14 -0.70 -12.45 7.25
N ALA A 15 0.58 -12.11 7.14
CA ALA A 15 1.27 -12.17 5.84
C ALA A 15 1.36 -13.60 5.29
N GLN A 16 1.52 -14.60 6.17
CA GLN A 16 1.53 -16.02 5.81
C GLN A 16 0.14 -16.48 5.36
N ASP A 17 -0.91 -16.08 6.06
CA ASP A 17 -2.31 -16.38 5.68
C ASP A 17 -2.66 -15.78 4.31
N LEU A 18 -2.30 -14.51 4.08
CA LEU A 18 -2.46 -13.86 2.78
C LEU A 18 -1.68 -14.58 1.67
N LEU A 19 -0.47 -15.07 2.00
CA LEU A 19 0.36 -15.82 1.05
C LEU A 19 -0.31 -17.13 0.64
N GLN A 20 -0.79 -17.89 1.63
CA GLN A 20 -1.47 -19.16 1.42
C GLN A 20 -2.74 -18.98 0.59
N GLU A 21 -3.63 -18.07 1.01
CA GLU A 21 -4.88 -17.77 0.31
C GLU A 21 -4.65 -17.26 -1.11
N GLY A 22 -3.59 -16.46 -1.31
CA GLY A 22 -3.16 -15.98 -2.62
C GLY A 22 -2.79 -17.12 -3.57
N PHE A 23 -2.04 -18.12 -3.09
CA PHE A 23 -1.68 -19.29 -3.89
C PHE A 23 -2.87 -20.22 -4.14
N ILE A 24 -3.72 -20.47 -3.14
CA ILE A 24 -4.95 -21.26 -3.33
C ILE A 24 -5.78 -20.68 -4.49
N LYS A 25 -6.02 -19.36 -4.47
CA LYS A 25 -6.74 -18.66 -5.55
C LYS A 25 -6.00 -18.69 -6.88
N THR A 26 -4.67 -18.63 -6.86
CA THR A 26 -3.84 -18.74 -8.07
C THR A 26 -4.07 -20.10 -8.74
N PHE A 27 -3.99 -21.20 -7.98
CA PHE A 27 -4.21 -22.55 -8.52
C PHE A 27 -5.65 -22.76 -8.99
N GLN A 28 -6.64 -22.28 -8.23
CA GLN A 28 -8.05 -22.34 -8.64
C GLN A 28 -8.32 -21.61 -9.96
N LYS A 29 -7.62 -20.50 -10.20
CA LYS A 29 -7.79 -19.67 -11.40
C LYS A 29 -6.77 -19.97 -12.50
N LEU A 30 -5.87 -20.92 -12.30
CA LEU A 30 -4.74 -21.17 -13.21
C LEU A 30 -5.21 -21.42 -14.65
N ARG A 31 -6.31 -22.16 -14.81
CA ARG A 31 -6.92 -22.45 -16.14
C ARG A 31 -7.49 -21.22 -16.85
N SER A 32 -7.72 -20.12 -16.14
CA SER A 32 -8.20 -18.86 -16.72
C SER A 32 -7.08 -17.93 -17.20
N TYR A 33 -5.82 -18.26 -16.93
CA TYR A 33 -4.70 -17.47 -17.44
C TYR A 33 -4.61 -17.65 -18.96
N ARG A 34 -4.75 -16.53 -19.69
CA ARG A 34 -4.79 -16.50 -21.16
C ARG A 34 -3.46 -16.13 -21.82
N SER A 35 -2.36 -16.09 -21.05
CA SER A 35 -1.04 -15.63 -21.54
C SER A 35 -1.04 -14.18 -22.04
N GLU A 36 -2.03 -13.38 -21.65
CA GLU A 36 -2.10 -11.94 -21.92
C GLU A 36 -1.24 -11.21 -20.88
N GLY A 37 -0.01 -10.87 -21.26
CA GLY A 37 0.98 -10.26 -20.38
C GLY A 37 1.71 -11.26 -19.49
N SER A 38 2.51 -10.76 -18.54
CA SER A 38 3.36 -11.63 -17.71
C SER A 38 2.55 -12.47 -16.72
N PHE A 39 2.94 -13.73 -16.58
CA PHE A 39 2.38 -14.64 -15.58
C PHE A 39 2.54 -14.08 -14.17
N GLU A 40 3.71 -13.50 -13.89
CA GLU A 40 3.98 -12.81 -12.63
C GLU A 40 2.98 -11.67 -12.36
N GLY A 41 2.70 -10.83 -13.37
CA GLY A 41 1.74 -9.73 -13.24
C GLY A 41 0.32 -10.23 -12.96
N TRP A 42 -0.07 -11.34 -13.60
CA TRP A 42 -1.35 -11.99 -13.35
C TRP A 42 -1.45 -12.54 -11.92
N ILE A 43 -0.42 -13.24 -11.42
CA ILE A 43 -0.35 -13.71 -10.03
C ILE A 43 -0.36 -12.52 -9.07
N ARG A 44 0.49 -11.51 -9.30
CA ARG A 44 0.56 -10.28 -8.48
C ARG A 44 -0.83 -9.65 -8.30
N ARG A 45 -1.62 -9.57 -9.37
CA ARG A 45 -3.01 -9.08 -9.30
C ARG A 45 -3.92 -9.94 -8.42
N ILE A 46 -3.76 -11.26 -8.42
CA ILE A 46 -4.50 -12.15 -7.51
C ILE A 46 -4.14 -11.84 -6.05
N PHE A 47 -2.85 -11.69 -5.74
CA PHE A 47 -2.36 -11.40 -4.39
C PHE A 47 -2.84 -10.05 -3.88
N ILE A 48 -2.74 -8.99 -4.69
CA ILE A 48 -3.24 -7.65 -4.33
C ILE A 48 -4.75 -7.69 -4.07
N ASN A 49 -5.53 -8.34 -4.94
CA ASN A 49 -6.97 -8.45 -4.76
C ASN A 49 -7.34 -9.25 -3.50
N THR A 50 -6.56 -10.28 -3.17
CA THR A 50 -6.72 -11.03 -1.90
C THR A 50 -6.48 -10.13 -0.70
N ALA A 51 -5.34 -9.42 -0.67
CA ALA A 51 -5.02 -8.49 0.40
C ALA A 51 -6.09 -7.39 0.56
N ILE A 52 -6.51 -6.75 -0.53
CA ILE A 52 -7.56 -5.73 -0.52
C ILE A 52 -8.87 -6.28 0.07
N ASN A 53 -9.27 -7.50 -0.30
CA ASN A 53 -10.51 -8.07 0.20
C ASN A 53 -10.48 -8.28 1.71
N VAL A 54 -9.32 -8.66 2.27
CA VAL A 54 -9.10 -8.76 3.72
C VAL A 54 -9.10 -7.38 4.36
N LYS A 55 -8.24 -6.46 3.90
CA LYS A 55 -8.10 -5.11 4.46
C LYS A 55 -9.38 -4.28 4.39
N ARG A 56 -10.19 -4.45 3.34
CA ARG A 56 -11.50 -3.78 3.22
C ARG A 56 -12.47 -4.25 4.30
N ARG A 57 -12.42 -5.51 4.73
CA ARG A 57 -13.25 -5.99 5.84
C ARG A 57 -12.82 -5.30 7.13
N GLU A 58 -11.53 -5.23 7.41
CA GLU A 58 -10.98 -4.53 8.59
C GLU A 58 -11.27 -3.03 8.61
N MET A 59 -11.12 -2.34 7.47
CA MET A 59 -11.39 -0.90 7.36
C MET A 59 -12.86 -0.55 7.64
N LYS A 60 -13.81 -1.44 7.31
CA LYS A 60 -15.22 -1.24 7.67
C LYS A 60 -15.47 -1.21 9.18
N PHE A 61 -14.58 -1.83 9.97
CA PHE A 61 -14.67 -1.81 11.43
C PHE A 61 -13.91 -0.63 12.07
N ASN A 62 -13.11 0.11 11.29
CA ASN A 62 -12.25 1.21 11.75
C ASN A 62 -12.67 2.59 11.21
N VAL A 63 -13.94 2.78 10.86
CA VAL A 63 -14.46 4.08 10.40
C VAL A 63 -14.57 5.03 11.59
N ASN A 64 -13.47 5.68 11.95
CA ASN A 64 -13.41 7.03 12.51
C ASN A 64 -11.95 7.34 12.84
N LYS A 65 -11.31 8.18 12.00
CA LYS A 65 -10.61 9.40 12.43
C LYS A 65 -9.85 10.06 11.26
N ASP A 66 -10.02 11.36 11.25
CA ASP A 66 -9.17 12.40 10.68
C ASP A 66 -9.20 12.62 9.16
N ILE A 67 -10.05 13.57 8.78
CA ILE A 67 -9.93 14.40 7.59
C ILE A 67 -9.30 15.72 8.06
N ASP A 68 -8.00 15.87 7.87
CA ASP A 68 -7.39 17.21 7.77
C ASP A 68 -6.79 17.32 6.37
N GLN A 69 -7.34 18.25 5.59
CA GLN A 69 -6.87 18.56 4.25
C GLN A 69 -5.72 19.55 4.35
N ASP A 70 -4.50 19.09 4.02
CA ASP A 70 -3.45 19.96 3.53
C ASP A 70 -2.93 19.39 2.21
N HIS A 71 -3.03 20.21 1.16
CA HIS A 71 -2.42 19.95 -0.14
C HIS A 71 -1.00 20.52 -0.14
N HIS A 72 0.00 19.66 -0.35
CA HIS A 72 1.38 20.08 -0.59
C HIS A 72 1.90 19.52 -1.91
N PRO A 73 2.80 20.25 -2.61
CA PRO A 73 3.29 19.85 -3.92
C PRO A 73 4.13 18.57 -3.83
N GLU A 74 3.89 17.72 -4.81
CA GLU A 74 4.56 16.45 -5.08
C GLU A 74 5.86 16.75 -5.84
N ASP A 75 6.96 16.04 -5.55
CA ASP A 75 8.07 15.69 -6.48
C ASP A 75 9.41 15.41 -5.77
N ALA A 76 9.60 15.80 -4.51
CA ALA A 76 10.88 15.59 -3.78
C ALA A 76 11.00 14.24 -3.03
N GLU A 77 9.96 13.41 -2.98
CA GLU A 77 9.89 12.24 -2.08
C GLU A 77 10.48 10.94 -2.65
N ALA A 78 10.57 10.81 -3.98
CA ALA A 78 11.02 9.58 -4.61
C ALA A 78 12.49 9.26 -4.28
N ASP A 79 13.34 10.30 -4.17
CA ASP A 79 14.77 10.14 -3.92
C ASP A 79 15.09 9.69 -2.49
N ALA A 80 14.36 10.19 -1.49
CA ALA A 80 14.61 9.81 -0.09
C ALA A 80 14.21 8.34 0.19
N LEU A 81 13.10 7.89 -0.38
CA LEU A 81 12.65 6.49 -0.25
C LEU A 81 13.60 5.50 -0.95
N SER A 82 14.31 5.93 -1.99
CA SER A 82 15.25 5.08 -2.72
C SER A 82 16.49 4.68 -1.91
N ARG A 83 16.82 5.44 -0.85
CA ARG A 83 17.98 5.22 0.02
C ARG A 83 17.70 4.26 1.18
N LEU A 84 16.43 3.95 1.43
CA LEU A 84 16.03 3.03 2.50
C LEU A 84 16.29 1.59 2.09
N SER A 85 16.74 0.77 3.05
CA SER A 85 16.68 -0.67 2.89
C SER A 85 15.23 -1.15 2.77
N GLN A 86 15.04 -2.33 2.18
CA GLN A 86 13.71 -2.93 2.06
C GLN A 86 13.03 -3.13 3.43
N GLN A 87 13.80 -3.44 4.47
CA GLN A 87 13.28 -3.63 5.82
C GLN A 87 12.84 -2.30 6.44
N GLU A 88 13.65 -1.24 6.34
CA GLU A 88 13.30 0.09 6.86
C GLU A 88 12.02 0.62 6.20
N LEU A 89 11.90 0.46 4.88
CA LEU A 89 10.69 0.85 4.16
C LEU A 89 9.46 0.08 4.65
N LEU A 90 9.59 -1.24 4.87
CA LEU A 90 8.50 -2.06 5.41
C LEU A 90 8.09 -1.61 6.81
N ASP A 91 9.06 -1.39 7.69
CA ASP A 91 8.83 -0.96 9.08
C ASP A 91 8.14 0.42 9.13
N MET A 92 8.50 1.33 8.23
CA MET A 92 7.84 2.63 8.10
C MET A 92 6.41 2.50 7.58
N ILE A 93 6.19 1.66 6.57
CA ILE A 93 4.86 1.40 6.02
C ILE A 93 3.94 0.78 7.09
N HIS A 94 4.47 -0.09 7.95
CA HIS A 94 3.73 -0.71 9.06
C HIS A 94 3.31 0.25 10.15
N GLN A 95 4.01 1.38 10.33
CA GLN A 95 3.61 2.43 11.26
C GLN A 95 2.45 3.29 10.76
N LEU A 96 2.07 3.17 9.49
CA LEU A 96 0.96 3.93 8.93
C LEU A 96 -0.40 3.37 9.38
N PRO A 97 -1.40 4.24 9.62
CA PRO A 97 -2.78 3.81 9.77
C PRO A 97 -3.22 2.95 8.58
N LEU A 98 -4.09 1.96 8.84
CA LEU A 98 -4.48 0.94 7.85
C LEU A 98 -4.91 1.53 6.50
N GLY A 99 -5.73 2.59 6.49
CA GLY A 99 -6.15 3.25 5.26
C GLY A 99 -4.98 3.87 4.50
N TYR A 100 -4.15 4.65 5.20
CA TYR A 100 -2.98 5.33 4.64
C TYR A 100 -2.02 4.32 4.02
N ARG A 101 -1.68 3.26 4.77
CA ARG A 101 -0.87 2.12 4.32
C ARG A 101 -1.43 1.48 3.04
N THR A 102 -2.72 1.17 3.04
CA THR A 102 -3.38 0.47 1.93
C THR A 102 -3.35 1.33 0.66
N VAL A 103 -3.71 2.61 0.78
CA VAL A 103 -3.72 3.53 -0.36
C VAL A 103 -2.30 3.82 -0.85
N PHE A 104 -1.33 4.02 0.05
CA PHE A 104 0.07 4.23 -0.32
C PHE A 104 0.62 3.05 -1.13
N ASN A 105 0.43 1.82 -0.65
CA ASN A 105 0.84 0.62 -1.37
C ASN A 105 0.22 0.58 -2.77
N LEU A 106 -1.10 0.81 -2.88
CA LEU A 106 -1.80 0.74 -4.17
C LEU A 106 -1.38 1.84 -5.14
N TYR A 107 -1.16 3.06 -4.67
CA TYR A 107 -0.81 4.18 -5.55
C TYR A 107 0.68 4.18 -5.91
N VAL A 108 1.55 4.23 -4.90
CA VAL A 108 2.98 4.48 -5.09
C VAL A 108 3.71 3.22 -5.55
N ILE A 109 3.35 2.04 -5.02
CA ILE A 109 4.08 0.81 -5.28
C ILE A 109 3.45 -0.01 -6.40
N GLU A 110 2.12 -0.07 -6.45
CA GLU A 110 1.38 -0.84 -7.46
C GLU A 110 1.00 0.00 -8.70
N GLY A 111 1.08 1.34 -8.62
CA GLY A 111 0.83 2.23 -9.75
C GLY A 111 -0.65 2.44 -10.10
N TYR A 112 -1.59 2.10 -9.22
CA TYR A 112 -3.01 2.33 -9.46
C TYR A 112 -3.36 3.82 -9.34
N LYS A 113 -4.28 4.29 -10.19
CA LYS A 113 -4.83 5.65 -10.09
C LYS A 113 -5.87 5.72 -8.97
N HIS A 114 -6.05 6.90 -8.36
CA HIS A 114 -7.03 7.11 -7.28
C HIS A 114 -8.45 6.64 -7.63
N ARG A 115 -8.88 6.83 -8.89
CA ARG A 115 -10.18 6.35 -9.37
C ARG A 115 -10.31 4.83 -9.29
N GLU A 116 -9.24 4.09 -9.58
CA GLU A 116 -9.20 2.62 -9.51
C GLU A 116 -9.19 2.16 -8.05
N ILE A 117 -8.39 2.80 -7.21
CA ILE A 117 -8.31 2.54 -5.77
C ILE A 117 -9.68 2.75 -5.10
N GLY A 118 -10.37 3.84 -5.44
CA GLY A 118 -11.72 4.12 -4.95
C GLY A 118 -12.71 2.98 -5.25
N LYS A 119 -12.66 2.42 -6.46
CA LYS A 119 -13.48 1.26 -6.84
C LYS A 119 -13.11 0.00 -6.07
N MET A 120 -11.81 -0.29 -5.92
CA MET A 120 -11.32 -1.50 -5.23
C MET A 120 -11.69 -1.49 -3.74
N LEU A 121 -11.47 -0.35 -3.08
CA LEU A 121 -11.69 -0.17 -1.65
C LEU A 121 -13.13 0.22 -1.29
N LYS A 122 -13.95 0.63 -2.27
CA LYS A 122 -15.29 1.19 -2.08
C LYS A 122 -15.28 2.49 -1.26
N ILE A 123 -14.38 3.39 -1.61
CA ILE A 123 -14.25 4.74 -1.03
C ILE A 123 -14.31 5.79 -2.15
N SER A 124 -14.50 7.06 -1.79
CA SER A 124 -14.45 8.14 -2.79
C SER A 124 -13.02 8.34 -3.31
N GLU A 125 -12.87 8.84 -4.54
CA GLU A 125 -11.57 9.22 -5.09
C GLU A 125 -10.86 10.26 -4.20
N ASN A 126 -11.61 11.21 -3.65
CA ASN A 126 -11.10 12.23 -2.73
C ASN A 126 -10.58 11.61 -1.43
N THR A 127 -11.25 10.59 -0.90
CA THR A 127 -10.78 9.83 0.27
C THR A 127 -9.46 9.12 -0.05
N SER A 128 -9.29 8.60 -1.27
CA SER A 128 -8.00 8.02 -1.67
C SER A 128 -6.90 9.09 -1.73
N LYS A 129 -7.17 10.28 -2.28
CA LYS A 129 -6.21 11.39 -2.29
C LYS A 129 -5.81 11.83 -0.89
N SER A 130 -6.79 12.01 0.01
CA SER A 130 -6.51 12.45 1.38
C SER A 130 -5.73 11.39 2.18
N GLN A 131 -6.05 10.10 2.03
CA GLN A 131 -5.27 9.03 2.66
C GLN A 131 -3.83 8.96 2.14
N LEU A 132 -3.59 9.22 0.85
CA LEU A 132 -2.23 9.30 0.31
C LEU A 132 -1.46 10.50 0.88
N SER A 133 -2.10 11.67 0.96
CA SER A 133 -1.49 12.86 1.58
C SER A 133 -1.11 12.59 3.05
N GLY A 134 -2.04 12.00 3.82
CA GLY A 134 -1.78 11.60 5.21
C GLY A 134 -0.65 10.57 5.34
N ALA A 135 -0.58 9.59 4.42
CA ALA A 135 0.51 8.61 4.38
C ALA A 135 1.87 9.28 4.18
N ARG A 136 1.99 10.16 3.17
CA ARG A 136 3.23 10.90 2.88
C ARG A 136 3.66 11.79 4.05
N LYS A 137 2.72 12.53 4.64
CA LYS A 137 2.98 13.37 5.82
C LYS A 137 3.52 12.54 7.00
N SER A 138 2.93 11.37 7.24
CA SER A 138 3.37 10.44 8.28
C SER A 138 4.77 9.88 7.99
N LEU A 139 5.01 9.41 6.77
CA LEU A 139 6.33 8.91 6.36
C LEU A 139 7.41 9.99 6.46
N ARG A 140 7.12 11.23 6.07
CA ARG A 140 8.05 12.35 6.21
C ARG A 140 8.42 12.62 7.66
N MET A 141 7.45 12.57 8.57
CA MET A 141 7.74 12.69 10.01
C MET A 141 8.63 11.54 10.51
N LEU A 142 8.42 10.31 10.03
CA LEU A 142 9.24 9.16 10.39
C LEU A 142 10.68 9.28 9.84
N LEU A 143 10.86 9.71 8.59
CA LEU A 143 12.17 9.96 7.98
C LEU A 143 12.97 10.98 8.78
N ASN A 144 12.37 12.11 9.12
CA ASN A 144 13.03 13.17 9.89
C ASN A 144 13.45 12.68 11.28
N LYS A 145 12.63 11.86 11.95
CA LYS A 145 12.98 11.26 13.25
C LYS A 145 14.16 10.31 13.17
N GLN A 146 14.34 9.62 12.05
CA GLN A 146 15.44 8.67 11.84
C GLN A 146 16.72 9.35 11.32
N GLY A 147 16.77 10.68 11.24
CA GLY A 147 17.95 11.42 10.79
C GLY A 147 18.13 11.44 9.27
N TYR A 148 17.14 10.95 8.51
CA TYR A 148 17.05 11.17 7.06
C TYR A 148 16.50 12.57 6.80
N ASP A 149 17.25 13.59 7.23
CA ASP A 149 16.91 14.98 6.99
C ASP A 149 16.93 15.22 5.47
N HIS A 150 15.84 15.78 4.94
CA HIS A 150 15.90 16.36 3.61
C HIS A 150 16.87 17.51 3.72
N GLY A 151 17.96 17.47 2.94
CA GLY A 151 18.77 18.65 2.70
C GLY A 151 17.86 19.80 2.25
N ARG A 152 17.38 20.60 3.21
CA ARG A 152 17.27 22.03 3.05
C ARG A 152 18.70 22.53 3.14
N ASP A 153 19.46 22.27 2.07
CA ASP A 153 20.53 23.18 1.75
C ASP A 153 19.92 24.58 1.62
N ARG A 154 20.67 25.49 2.22
CA ARG A 154 20.35 26.89 2.48
C ARG A 154 19.99 27.67 1.24
#